data_AF-A0A1K1QYE9-F1
#
_entry.id   AF-A0A1K1QYE9-F1
#
_cell.length_a   1.000
_cell.length_b   1.000
_cell.length_c   1.000
_cell.angle_alpha   90.00
_cell.angle_beta   90.00
_cell.angle_gamma   90.00
#
_symmetry.space_group_name_H-M   'P 1'
#
loop_
_entity.id
_entity.type
_entity.pdbx_description
1 polymer ?
#
loop_
_entity_poly.entity_id
_entity_poly.type
_entity_poly.pdbx_seq_one_letter_code
_entity_poly.pdbx_strand_id
1 'polypeptide(L)'
;MKKRAFLILLLVLEFAACKKQSVEKPENLIPEKKMTDILFDVALVNAARGVGMDVLKEHHIVPDTYIYQKHQIDSLQFAESNTYYAANPSEYAAMYKDVEKRLKDMKEAQDKAREEERKTGETSGAAKTKTDNEEEKE
;
A
#
# COMPACT_ATOMS: atom_id res chain seq x y z
N MET A 1 -34.39 12.86 -42.80
CA MET A 1 -33.77 11.53 -42.81
C MET A 1 -32.30 11.54 -42.37
N LYS A 2 -31.48 12.48 -42.87
CA LYS A 2 -30.04 12.61 -42.51
C LYS A 2 -29.76 12.79 -41.00
N LYS A 3 -30.58 13.57 -40.29
CA LYS A 3 -30.45 13.78 -38.82
C LYS A 3 -30.72 12.52 -38.00
N ARG A 4 -31.66 11.66 -38.44
CA ARG A 4 -31.95 10.38 -37.78
C ARG A 4 -30.84 9.36 -38.03
N ALA A 5 -30.29 9.33 -39.25
CA ALA A 5 -29.12 8.52 -39.57
C ALA A 5 -27.87 8.95 -38.77
N PHE A 6 -27.66 10.26 -38.58
CA PHE A 6 -26.56 10.78 -37.76
C PHE A 6 -26.69 10.39 -36.28
N LEU A 7 -27.91 10.43 -35.73
CA LEU A 7 -28.16 9.98 -34.35
C LEU A 7 -27.96 8.47 -34.18
N ILE A 8 -28.36 7.66 -35.17
CA ILE A 8 -28.14 6.21 -35.16
C ILE A 8 -26.64 5.90 -35.29
N LEU A 9 -25.89 6.65 -36.11
CA LEU A 9 -24.44 6.50 -36.23
C LEU A 9 -23.72 6.83 -34.91
N LEU A 10 -24.12 7.92 -34.23
CA LEU A 10 -23.59 8.27 -32.91
C LEU A 10 -23.87 7.18 -31.87
N LEU A 11 -25.11 6.67 -31.84
CA LEU A 11 -25.49 5.58 -30.95
C LEU A 11 -24.64 4.32 -31.21
N VAL A 12 -24.41 3.96 -32.48
CA VAL A 12 -23.57 2.80 -32.85
C VAL A 12 -22.10 3.01 -32.48
N LEU A 13 -21.58 4.24 -32.59
CA LEU A 13 -20.21 4.58 -32.14
C LEU A 13 -20.03 4.45 -30.63
N GLU A 14 -21.05 4.78 -29.83
CA GLU A 14 -21.03 4.57 -28.37
C GLU A 14 -20.95 3.08 -28.00
N PHE A 15 -21.66 2.22 -28.75
CA PHE A 15 -21.56 0.76 -28.56
C PHE A 15 -20.28 0.15 -29.12
N ALA A 16 -19.67 0.74 -30.16
CA ALA A 16 -18.38 0.29 -30.71
C ALA A 16 -17.18 0.68 -29.84
N ALA A 17 -17.33 1.62 -28.91
CA ALA A 17 -16.34 1.93 -27.88
C ALA A 17 -16.26 0.87 -26.77
N CYS A 18 -16.96 -0.26 -26.91
CA CYS A 18 -16.83 -1.41 -26.02
C CYS A 18 -15.35 -1.82 -25.92
N LYS A 19 -14.79 -1.59 -24.74
CA LYS A 19 -13.38 -1.68 -24.39
C LYS A 19 -12.81 -3.03 -24.80
N LYS A 20 -12.10 -3.07 -25.93
CA LYS A 20 -11.14 -4.14 -26.16
C LYS A 20 -10.09 -4.00 -25.06
N GLN A 21 -9.96 -5.01 -24.21
CA GLN A 21 -8.92 -5.03 -23.20
C GLN A 21 -7.58 -4.89 -23.93
N SER A 22 -6.92 -3.73 -23.75
CA SER A 22 -5.78 -3.34 -24.57
C SER A 22 -4.51 -4.13 -24.26
N VAL A 23 -4.53 -4.92 -23.18
CA VAL A 23 -3.41 -5.70 -22.68
C VAL A 23 -3.87 -7.13 -22.48
N GLU A 24 -3.16 -8.08 -23.12
CA GLU A 24 -3.43 -9.51 -22.98
C GLU A 24 -3.10 -9.97 -21.55
N LYS A 25 -3.82 -11.00 -21.09
CA LYS A 25 -3.60 -11.58 -19.78
C LYS A 25 -2.30 -12.40 -19.80
N PRO A 26 -1.28 -12.05 -18.99
CA PRO A 26 -0.05 -12.83 -18.94
C PRO A 26 -0.31 -14.21 -18.30
N GLU A 27 0.39 -15.25 -18.78
CA GLU A 27 0.21 -16.63 -18.30
C GLU A 27 0.56 -16.78 -16.80
N ASN A 28 1.55 -16.01 -16.35
CA ASN A 28 2.07 -15.95 -15.00
C ASN A 28 1.45 -14.83 -14.15
N LEU A 29 0.23 -14.36 -14.47
CA LEU A 29 -0.42 -13.24 -13.76
C LEU A 29 -0.43 -13.45 -12.25
N ILE A 30 0.09 -12.46 -11.51
CA ILE A 30 -0.01 -12.41 -10.05
C ILE A 30 -1.49 -12.24 -9.68
N PRO A 31 -2.08 -13.13 -8.85
CA PRO A 31 -3.47 -13.00 -8.44
C PRO A 31 -3.74 -11.69 -7.70
N GLU A 32 -4.94 -11.13 -7.89
CA GLU A 32 -5.32 -9.79 -7.37
C GLU A 32 -5.00 -9.63 -5.88
N LYS A 33 -5.42 -10.58 -5.04
CA LYS A 33 -5.13 -10.54 -3.60
C LYS A 33 -3.62 -10.46 -3.31
N LYS A 34 -2.82 -11.26 -4.01
CA LYS A 34 -1.35 -11.27 -3.86
C LYS A 34 -0.75 -9.96 -4.37
N MET A 35 -1.27 -9.42 -5.47
CA MET A 35 -0.87 -8.11 -5.98
C MET A 35 -1.18 -7.00 -4.97
N THR A 36 -2.35 -7.01 -4.33
CA THR A 36 -2.68 -6.07 -3.24
C THR A 36 -1.69 -6.16 -2.08
N ASP A 37 -1.29 -7.37 -1.68
CA ASP A 37 -0.29 -7.58 -0.63
C ASP A 37 1.10 -7.03 -1.04
N ILE A 38 1.49 -7.22 -2.31
CA ILE A 38 2.72 -6.64 -2.87
C ILE A 38 2.67 -5.11 -2.87
N LEU A 39 1.57 -4.53 -3.35
CA LEU A 39 1.40 -3.07 -3.40
C LEU A 39 1.42 -2.44 -2.01
N PHE A 40 0.88 -3.13 -1.00
CA PHE A 40 0.98 -2.71 0.39
C PHE A 40 2.44 -2.64 0.86
N ASP A 41 3.24 -3.67 0.58
CA ASP A 41 4.66 -3.68 0.95
C ASP A 41 5.48 -2.63 0.17
N VAL A 42 5.18 -2.43 -1.13
CA VAL A 42 5.77 -1.37 -1.94
C VAL A 42 5.47 0.00 -1.31
N ALA A 43 4.22 0.25 -0.91
CA ALA A 43 3.82 1.50 -0.28
C ALA A 43 4.54 1.71 1.06
N LEU A 44 4.67 0.66 1.87
CA LEU A 44 5.37 0.71 3.15
C LEU A 44 6.86 1.03 2.99
N VAL A 45 7.53 0.32 2.07
CA VAL A 45 8.93 0.57 1.71
C VAL A 45 9.11 2.00 1.21
N ASN A 46 8.22 2.48 0.33
CA ASN A 46 8.28 3.85 -0.20
C ASN A 46 8.11 4.91 0.90
N ALA A 47 7.22 4.67 1.87
CA ALA A 47 7.06 5.56 3.03
C ALA A 47 8.32 5.59 3.93
N ALA A 48 9.03 4.47 4.04
CA ALA A 48 10.25 4.36 4.85
C ALA A 48 11.48 5.05 4.22
N ARG A 49 11.46 5.35 2.91
CA ARG A 49 12.62 5.89 2.18
C ARG A 49 13.22 7.18 2.77
N GLY A 50 12.43 8.00 3.45
CA GLY A 50 12.90 9.27 4.03
C GLY A 50 13.62 9.14 5.38
N VAL A 51 13.50 8.02 6.09
CA VAL A 51 13.93 7.89 7.50
C VAL A 51 14.64 6.58 7.80
N GLY A 52 14.33 5.50 7.07
CA GLY A 52 14.83 4.14 7.34
C GLY A 52 15.79 3.60 6.28
N MET A 53 16.15 4.38 5.25
CA MET A 53 16.96 3.86 4.16
C MET A 53 18.37 3.47 4.59
N ASP A 54 18.93 4.14 5.61
CA ASP A 54 20.27 3.85 6.09
C ASP A 54 20.35 2.51 6.83
N VAL A 55 19.30 2.15 7.57
CA VAL A 55 19.17 0.82 8.20
C VAL A 55 19.11 -0.28 7.12
N LEU A 56 18.35 -0.06 6.04
CA LEU A 56 18.29 -1.02 4.93
C LEU A 56 19.66 -1.19 4.26
N LYS A 57 20.41 -0.10 4.06
CA LYS A 57 21.77 -0.15 3.49
C LYS A 57 22.75 -0.86 4.42
N GLU A 58 22.72 -0.59 5.72
CA GLU A 58 23.57 -1.26 6.72
C GLU A 58 23.37 -2.78 6.67
N HIS A 59 22.12 -3.21 6.50
CA HIS A 59 21.78 -4.63 6.35
C HIS A 59 21.89 -5.16 4.91
N HIS A 60 22.43 -4.38 3.97
CA HIS A 60 22.60 -4.75 2.55
C HIS A 60 21.30 -5.18 1.87
N ILE A 61 20.17 -4.60 2.29
CA ILE A 61 18.83 -4.90 1.78
C ILE A 61 18.52 -3.97 0.60
N VAL A 62 18.32 -4.57 -0.58
CA VAL A 62 17.76 -3.86 -1.75
C VAL A 62 16.24 -3.97 -1.70
N PRO A 63 15.49 -2.86 -1.55
CA PRO A 63 14.07 -2.93 -1.24
C PRO A 63 13.22 -3.67 -2.28
N ASP A 64 13.46 -3.41 -3.57
CA ASP A 64 12.71 -4.06 -4.64
C ASP A 64 12.98 -5.57 -4.66
N THR A 65 14.25 -5.98 -4.48
CA THR A 65 14.65 -7.39 -4.37
C THR A 65 14.02 -8.07 -3.16
N TYR A 66 13.97 -7.39 -2.03
CA TYR A 66 13.32 -7.89 -0.82
C TYR A 66 11.83 -8.16 -1.05
N ILE A 67 11.12 -7.26 -1.73
CA ILE A 67 9.70 -7.44 -2.06
C ILE A 67 9.50 -8.67 -2.96
N TYR A 68 10.31 -8.81 -4.01
CA TYR A 68 10.23 -9.95 -4.92
C TYR A 68 10.46 -11.28 -4.21
N GLN A 69 11.48 -11.35 -3.34
CA GLN A 69 11.79 -12.53 -2.55
C GLN A 69 10.66 -12.86 -1.55
N LYS A 70 10.17 -11.86 -0.81
CA LYS A 70 9.07 -12.02 0.17
C LYS A 70 7.83 -12.64 -0.47
N HIS A 71 7.51 -12.21 -1.69
CA HIS A 71 6.32 -12.67 -2.41
C HIS A 71 6.57 -13.83 -3.36
N GLN A 72 7.80 -14.35 -3.48
CA GLN A 72 8.15 -15.42 -4.41
C GLN A 72 7.70 -15.09 -5.84
N ILE A 73 8.10 -13.92 -6.32
CA ILE A 73 7.89 -13.44 -7.69
C ILE A 73 9.21 -12.94 -8.24
N ASP A 74 9.30 -12.77 -9.56
CA ASP A 74 10.40 -12.05 -10.19
C ASP A 74 9.95 -10.67 -10.72
N SER A 75 10.92 -9.88 -11.15
CA SER A 75 10.68 -8.53 -11.67
C SER A 75 9.85 -8.50 -12.94
N LEU A 76 9.97 -9.51 -13.80
CA LEU A 76 9.24 -9.59 -15.06
C LEU A 76 7.77 -9.91 -14.80
N GLN A 77 7.51 -10.92 -13.98
CA GLN A 77 6.16 -11.29 -13.55
C GLN A 77 5.44 -10.11 -12.88
N PHE A 78 6.15 -9.35 -12.03
CA PHE A 78 5.61 -8.12 -11.44
C PHE A 78 5.26 -7.08 -12.51
N ALA A 79 6.19 -6.77 -13.42
CA ALA A 79 5.99 -5.76 -14.45
C ALA A 79 4.83 -6.10 -15.41
N GLU A 80 4.73 -7.35 -15.84
CA GLU A 80 3.65 -7.84 -16.70
C GLU A 80 2.29 -7.78 -15.99
N SER A 81 2.24 -8.24 -14.73
CA SER A 81 1.02 -8.19 -13.92
C SER A 81 0.59 -6.76 -13.62
N ASN A 82 1.53 -5.88 -13.26
CA ASN A 82 1.28 -4.47 -13.04
C ASN A 82 0.72 -3.80 -14.31
N THR A 83 1.27 -4.13 -15.49
CA THR A 83 0.80 -3.61 -16.78
C THR A 83 -0.62 -4.10 -17.09
N TYR A 84 -0.90 -5.38 -16.84
CA TYR A 84 -2.24 -5.97 -16.99
C TYR A 84 -3.27 -5.27 -16.10
N TYR A 85 -2.96 -5.06 -14.82
CA TYR A 85 -3.88 -4.38 -13.90
C TYR A 85 -4.01 -2.89 -14.19
N ALA A 86 -2.94 -2.21 -14.61
CA ALA A 86 -2.99 -0.81 -15.05
C ALA A 86 -3.93 -0.58 -16.24
N ALA A 87 -4.09 -1.58 -17.12
CA ALA A 87 -5.06 -1.54 -18.21
C ALA A 87 -6.51 -1.74 -17.77
N ASN A 88 -6.75 -2.12 -16.51
CA ASN A 88 -8.06 -2.36 -15.90
C ASN A 88 -8.28 -1.42 -14.69
N PRO A 89 -8.57 -0.12 -14.90
CA PRO A 89 -8.55 0.88 -13.84
C PRO A 89 -9.50 0.60 -12.66
N SER A 90 -10.63 -0.07 -12.91
CA SER A 90 -11.59 -0.40 -11.84
C SER A 90 -11.03 -1.43 -10.86
N GLU A 91 -10.43 -2.50 -11.38
CA GLU A 91 -9.80 -3.55 -10.55
C GLU A 91 -8.58 -2.96 -9.83
N TYR A 92 -7.77 -2.18 -10.54
CA TYR A 92 -6.56 -1.62 -9.94
C TYR A 92 -6.87 -0.61 -8.84
N ALA A 93 -7.86 0.25 -9.04
CA ALA A 93 -8.31 1.19 -8.03
C ALA A 93 -8.85 0.48 -6.78
N ALA A 94 -9.52 -0.67 -6.94
CA ALA A 94 -9.98 -1.47 -5.81
C ALA A 94 -8.81 -1.99 -4.96
N MET A 95 -7.75 -2.50 -5.60
CA MET A 95 -6.53 -2.92 -4.91
C MET A 95 -5.87 -1.76 -4.14
N TYR A 96 -5.71 -0.59 -4.77
CA TYR A 96 -5.13 0.58 -4.10
C TYR A 96 -5.99 1.09 -2.93
N LYS A 97 -7.31 1.01 -3.05
CA LYS A 97 -8.24 1.39 -1.97
C LYS A 97 -8.09 0.46 -0.75
N ASP A 98 -7.88 -0.83 -0.98
CA ASP A 98 -7.57 -1.78 0.09
C ASP A 98 -6.21 -1.46 0.74
N VAL A 99 -5.17 -1.22 -0.06
CA VAL A 99 -3.86 -0.77 0.44
C VAL A 99 -3.98 0.48 1.30
N GLU A 100 -4.67 1.51 0.83
CA GLU A 100 -4.91 2.75 1.57
C GLU A 100 -5.61 2.48 2.92
N LYS A 101 -6.66 1.65 2.91
CA LYS A 101 -7.37 1.26 4.12
C LYS A 101 -6.43 0.57 5.11
N ARG A 102 -5.64 -0.41 4.67
CA ARG A 102 -4.70 -1.13 5.54
C ARG A 102 -3.64 -0.21 6.15
N LEU A 103 -3.11 0.73 5.35
CA LEU A 103 -2.14 1.71 5.84
C LEU A 103 -2.76 2.64 6.89
N LYS A 104 -4.00 3.07 6.68
CA LYS A 104 -4.74 3.89 7.64
C LYS A 104 -4.99 3.14 8.95
N ASP A 105 -5.49 1.91 8.87
CA ASP A 105 -5.75 1.06 10.03
C ASP A 105 -4.45 0.83 10.83
N MET A 106 -3.34 0.57 10.14
CA MET A 106 -2.01 0.40 10.76
C MET A 106 -1.53 1.67 11.45
N LYS A 107 -1.72 2.84 10.84
CA LYS A 107 -1.37 4.12 11.44
C LYS A 107 -2.19 4.39 12.70
N GLU A 108 -3.51 4.22 12.63
CA GLU A 108 -4.40 4.42 13.78
C GLU A 108 -4.04 3.48 14.95
N ALA A 109 -3.68 2.22 14.67
CA ALA A 109 -3.21 1.30 15.68
C ALA A 109 -1.89 1.77 16.34
N GLN A 110 -0.95 2.28 15.54
CA GLN A 110 0.31 2.82 16.05
C GLN A 110 0.08 4.08 16.90
N ASP A 111 -0.77 5.00 16.46
CA ASP A 111 -1.06 6.24 17.18
C ASP A 111 -1.70 5.94 18.55
N LYS A 112 -2.63 4.97 18.61
CA LYS A 112 -3.22 4.49 19.87
C LYS A 112 -2.18 3.88 20.81
N ALA A 113 -1.31 3.00 20.29
CA ALA A 113 -0.25 2.39 21.10
C ALA A 113 0.70 3.45 21.70
N ARG A 114 1.09 4.47 20.92
CA ARG A 114 1.92 5.58 21.39
C ARG A 114 1.22 6.42 22.47
N GLU A 115 -0.09 6.61 22.37
CA GLU A 115 -0.87 7.33 23.38
C GLU A 115 -0.97 6.55 24.69
N GLU A 116 -1.15 5.24 24.63
CA GLU A 116 -1.15 4.34 25.80
C GLU A 116 0.23 4.32 26.49
N GLU A 117 1.31 4.24 25.73
CA GLU A 117 2.69 4.35 26.23
C GLU A 117 2.95 5.70 26.94
N ARG A 118 2.43 6.81 26.41
CA ARG A 118 2.53 8.12 27.09
C ARG A 118 1.78 8.15 28.41
N LYS A 119 0.54 7.65 28.45
CA LYS A 119 -0.28 7.63 29.67
C LYS A 119 0.33 6.74 30.77
N THR A 120 0.94 5.62 30.37
CA THR A 120 1.65 4.72 31.30
C THR A 120 3.03 5.25 31.73
N GLY A 121 3.74 5.96 30.85
CA GLY A 121 5.00 6.64 31.19
C GLY A 121 4.81 7.82 32.16
N GLU A 122 3.75 8.61 31.99
CA GLU A 122 3.41 9.74 32.88
C GLU A 122 3.01 9.27 34.30
N THR A 123 2.37 8.09 34.43
CA THR A 123 2.03 7.50 35.74
C THR A 123 3.24 6.89 36.46
N SER A 124 4.24 6.40 35.71
CA SER A 124 5.52 5.91 36.26
C SER A 124 6.45 7.05 36.70
N GLY A 125 6.48 8.17 35.98
CA GLY A 125 7.26 9.36 36.35
C GLY A 125 6.84 9.99 37.68
N ALA A 126 5.55 9.98 38.01
CA ALA A 126 5.01 10.53 39.26
C ALA A 126 5.32 9.65 40.51
N ALA A 127 5.64 8.36 40.32
CA ALA A 127 6.05 7.47 41.40
C ALA A 127 7.53 7.63 41.77
N LYS A 128 8.39 8.04 40.82
CA LYS A 128 9.82 8.28 41.09
C LYS A 128 10.07 9.53 41.92
N THR A 129 9.34 10.63 41.67
CA THR A 129 9.54 11.90 42.42
C THR A 129 9.15 11.83 43.91
N LYS A 130 8.39 10.81 44.35
CA LYS A 130 8.02 10.67 45.76
C LYS A 130 9.00 9.83 46.58
N THR A 131 9.81 8.98 45.94
CA THR A 131 10.71 8.08 46.67
C THR A 131 12.04 8.77 47.03
N ASP A 132 12.46 9.75 46.23
CA ASP A 132 13.72 10.48 46.45
C ASP A 132 13.62 11.58 47.53
N ASN A 133 12.41 11.92 48.00
CA ASN A 133 12.17 13.02 48.96
C ASN A 133 11.99 12.56 50.42
N GLU A 134 12.02 11.25 50.69
CA GLU A 134 11.96 10.68 52.05
C GLU A 134 13.32 10.19 52.57
N GLU A 135 14.34 10.00 51.71
CA GLU A 135 15.70 9.59 52.13
C GLU A 135 16.61 10.77 52.56
N GLU A 136 16.24 12.03 52.32
CA GLU A 136 17.06 13.19 52.73
C GLU A 136 16.69 13.75 54.13
N LYS A 137 15.96 12.98 54.95
CA LYS A 137 15.49 13.41 56.28
C LYS A 137 15.84 12.50 57.47
N GLU A 138 16.82 11.62 57.33
CA GLU A 138 17.51 10.98 58.48
C GLU A 138 18.96 11.45 58.63
#